data_AF-A0AAX4HK87-F1
#
_entry.id   AF-A0AAX4HK87-F1
#
_cell.length_a   1.000
_cell.length_b   1.000
_cell.length_c   1.000
_cell.angle_alpha   90.00
_cell.angle_beta   90.00
_cell.angle_gamma   90.00
#
_symmetry.space_group_name_H-M   'P 1'
#
loop_
_entity.id
_entity.type
_entity.pdbx_description
1 polymer ?
#
loop_
_entity_poly.entity_id
_entity_poly.type
_entity_poly.pdbx_seq_one_letter_code
_entity_poly.pdbx_strand_id
1 'polypeptide(L)'
;MKKLALVLTLITGTAFAHVPLHLDLEMTSAEYESLLKAQEENKKLPTKRDDPAITSTIKLGARLSKWIALINENRSVESAIRLTSPTTRRGIPIDKPNVYSPSIIAKEVAQTLEAMPGPMREVIAGNGDLPTTTTLDDETFILHARKLDRNYQSAARYKSVDSYRSEYKRAAAQDVRGYYYLTQNKIGAEELKDVAQIPGEKLPEIKDALYKICRNTPGTSQRSCEKALDRAFKNNTLPEYYSNYFAKAQKNWDDFFLIPSGGRRSDIKWYGTYAVVPFNTPEIPKFIPYLQNNIEDEFRWADWSLKMEFGSFRNGPRLKFEPGVVPHVNGLGGNEIVMDSNQPIEEYESQWTIRHEFGHVLGLPDCYHEFYDEGLEAYVNYQLDITDLMCSRAGDMKERIYLELKKAYDR
;
A
#
# COMPACT_ATOMS: atom_id res chain seq x y z
N MET A 1 32.37 24.91 -54.51
CA MET A 1 32.29 24.90 -53.03
C MET A 1 30.97 24.27 -52.61
N LYS A 2 30.98 23.00 -52.17
CA LYS A 2 29.78 22.28 -51.69
C LYS A 2 29.78 22.32 -50.16
N LYS A 3 28.72 22.86 -49.54
CA LYS A 3 28.43 22.70 -48.11
C LYS A 3 27.31 21.68 -47.98
N LEU A 4 27.61 20.53 -47.37
CA LEU A 4 26.67 19.49 -47.01
C LEU A 4 26.26 19.74 -45.55
N ALA A 5 25.02 20.12 -45.32
CA ALA A 5 24.46 20.29 -43.97
C ALA A 5 23.87 18.96 -43.50
N LEU A 6 24.51 18.35 -42.50
CA LEU A 6 24.03 17.13 -41.84
C LEU A 6 23.03 17.54 -40.75
N VAL A 7 21.74 17.35 -41.00
CA VAL A 7 20.68 17.55 -40.00
C VAL A 7 20.61 16.29 -39.13
N LEU A 8 21.18 16.38 -37.93
CA LEU A 8 21.11 15.33 -36.92
C LEU A 8 19.77 15.48 -36.16
N THR A 9 18.72 14.80 -36.63
CA THR A 9 17.48 14.65 -35.85
C THR A 9 17.76 13.78 -34.63
N LEU A 10 18.06 14.41 -33.49
CA LEU A 10 17.94 13.80 -32.17
C LEU A 10 16.47 13.44 -31.96
N ILE A 11 16.11 12.21 -32.30
CA ILE A 11 14.89 11.59 -31.80
C ILE A 11 15.14 11.39 -30.30
N THR A 12 14.79 12.39 -29.49
CA THR A 12 14.65 12.22 -28.05
C THR A 12 13.47 11.29 -27.84
N GLY A 13 13.73 9.99 -27.92
CA GLY A 13 12.80 8.98 -27.45
C GLY A 13 12.54 9.30 -25.99
N THR A 14 11.40 9.91 -25.70
CA THR A 14 10.89 10.04 -24.35
C THR A 14 10.65 8.62 -23.88
N ALA A 15 11.63 8.07 -23.15
CA ALA A 15 11.43 6.85 -22.40
C ALA A 15 10.25 7.14 -21.47
N PHE A 16 9.06 6.66 -21.84
CA PHE A 16 7.91 6.67 -20.97
C PHE A 16 8.28 5.75 -19.81
N ALA A 17 8.84 6.34 -18.76
CA ALA A 17 9.09 5.65 -17.51
C ALA A 17 7.75 5.03 -17.11
N HIS A 18 7.65 3.71 -17.19
CA HIS A 18 6.46 3.01 -16.75
C HIS A 18 6.30 3.34 -15.27
N VAL A 19 5.18 3.97 -14.92
CA VAL A 19 4.79 4.15 -13.53
C VAL A 19 4.69 2.74 -12.95
N PRO A 20 5.43 2.42 -11.86
CA PRO A 20 5.33 1.11 -11.24
C PRO A 20 3.87 0.82 -10.90
N LEU A 21 3.51 -0.46 -11.01
CA LEU A 21 2.17 -0.92 -10.67
C LEU A 21 1.87 -0.59 -9.21
N HIS A 22 0.91 0.30 -8.99
CA HIS A 22 0.42 0.61 -7.65
C HIS A 22 -0.47 -0.53 -7.15
N LEU A 23 -0.14 -1.08 -5.98
CA LEU A 23 -0.86 -2.18 -5.34
C LEU A 23 -0.98 -1.88 -3.86
N ASP A 24 -2.21 -1.86 -3.34
CA ASP A 24 -2.48 -1.84 -1.89
C ASP A 24 -1.63 -2.90 -1.18
N LEU A 25 -0.96 -2.52 -0.09
CA LEU A 25 -0.09 -3.43 0.66
C LEU A 25 -0.87 -4.59 1.28
N GLU A 26 -2.15 -4.40 1.56
CA GLU A 26 -3.02 -5.34 2.25
C GLU A 26 -4.01 -6.04 1.30
N MET A 27 -3.77 -6.06 -0.02
CA MET A 27 -4.57 -6.81 -0.99
C MET A 27 -4.94 -8.22 -0.51
N THR A 28 -6.22 -8.56 -0.63
CA THR A 28 -6.73 -9.89 -0.33
C THR A 28 -6.19 -10.93 -1.30
N SER A 29 -6.28 -12.20 -0.91
CA SER A 29 -5.86 -13.30 -1.77
C SER A 29 -6.66 -13.41 -3.07
N ALA A 30 -7.95 -13.03 -3.04
CA ALA A 30 -8.80 -13.00 -4.23
C ALA A 30 -8.39 -11.87 -5.20
N GLU A 31 -7.99 -10.69 -4.67
CA GLU A 31 -7.47 -9.59 -5.48
C GLU A 31 -6.14 -9.97 -6.13
N TYR A 32 -5.24 -10.62 -5.40
CA TYR A 32 -3.98 -11.14 -5.97
C TYR A 32 -4.20 -12.23 -7.02
N GLU A 33 -5.13 -13.17 -6.80
CA GLU A 33 -5.46 -14.20 -7.80
C GLU A 33 -5.96 -13.57 -9.10
N SER A 34 -6.85 -12.59 -9.01
CA SER A 34 -7.37 -11.85 -10.16
C SER A 34 -6.28 -11.07 -10.88
N LEU A 35 -5.41 -10.38 -10.14
CA LEU A 35 -4.27 -9.65 -10.69
C LEU A 35 -3.31 -10.58 -11.45
N LEU A 36 -2.92 -11.70 -10.84
CA LEU A 36 -2.00 -12.67 -11.46
C LEU A 36 -2.60 -13.27 -12.74
N LYS A 37 -3.89 -13.63 -12.72
CA LYS A 37 -4.60 -14.12 -13.90
C LYS A 37 -4.61 -13.08 -15.02
N ALA A 38 -4.94 -11.83 -14.71
CA ALA A 38 -4.94 -10.74 -15.69
C ALA A 38 -3.52 -10.50 -16.26
N GLN A 39 -2.47 -10.63 -15.45
CA GLN A 39 -1.09 -10.50 -15.89
C GLN A 39 -0.67 -11.65 -16.85
N GLU A 40 -1.11 -12.87 -16.57
CA GLU A 40 -0.89 -14.06 -17.41
C GLU A 40 -1.60 -13.93 -18.76
N GLU A 41 -2.88 -13.55 -18.76
CA GLU A 41 -3.68 -13.38 -19.99
C GLU A 41 -3.14 -12.28 -20.90
N ASN A 42 -2.68 -11.17 -20.30
CA ASN A 42 -2.16 -10.03 -21.06
C ASN A 42 -0.72 -10.22 -21.57
N LYS A 43 -0.04 -11.33 -21.24
CA LYS A 43 1.40 -11.56 -21.53
C LYS A 43 2.30 -10.38 -21.11
N LYS A 44 1.86 -9.60 -20.12
CA LYS A 44 2.55 -8.37 -19.67
C LYS A 44 3.74 -8.66 -18.78
N LEU A 45 3.79 -9.84 -18.17
CA LEU A 45 4.95 -10.26 -17.41
C LEU A 45 6.04 -10.79 -18.36
N PRO A 46 7.26 -10.24 -18.31
CA PRO A 46 8.41 -10.88 -18.93
C PRO A 46 8.47 -12.31 -18.43
N THR A 47 8.71 -13.27 -19.34
CA THR A 47 8.83 -14.70 -19.04
C THR A 47 10.13 -15.03 -18.29
N LYS A 48 10.51 -14.23 -17.28
CA LYS A 48 11.51 -14.66 -16.33
C LYS A 48 10.98 -15.94 -15.69
N ARG A 49 11.85 -16.92 -15.58
CA ARG A 49 11.53 -18.16 -14.88
C ARG A 49 11.18 -17.80 -13.44
N ASP A 50 9.93 -18.05 -13.05
CA ASP A 50 9.48 -17.84 -11.68
C ASP A 50 10.38 -18.61 -10.71
N ASP A 51 10.66 -18.00 -9.57
CA ASP A 51 11.34 -18.68 -8.48
C ASP A 51 10.48 -19.87 -7.99
N PRO A 52 11.06 -21.08 -7.80
CA PRO A 52 10.32 -22.26 -7.38
C PRO A 52 9.59 -22.08 -6.05
N ALA A 53 10.17 -21.34 -5.10
CA ALA A 53 9.54 -21.08 -3.80
C ALA A 53 8.31 -20.19 -3.96
N ILE A 54 8.39 -19.17 -4.81
CA ILE A 54 7.26 -18.27 -5.11
C ILE A 54 6.13 -19.06 -5.78
N THR A 55 6.45 -19.83 -6.83
CA THR A 55 5.46 -20.67 -7.54
C THR A 55 4.79 -21.66 -6.60
N SER A 56 5.57 -22.36 -5.78
CA SER A 56 5.06 -23.34 -4.81
C SER A 56 4.12 -22.69 -3.80
N THR A 57 4.51 -21.54 -3.25
CA THR A 57 3.72 -20.80 -2.26
C THR A 57 2.39 -20.31 -2.84
N ILE A 58 2.42 -19.77 -4.06
CA ILE A 58 1.20 -19.36 -4.79
C ILE A 58 0.25 -20.55 -4.97
N LYS A 59 0.78 -21.72 -5.37
CA LYS A 59 -0.03 -22.95 -5.51
C LYS A 59 -0.70 -23.36 -4.20
N LEU A 60 0.02 -23.32 -3.08
CA LEU A 60 -0.51 -23.68 -1.77
C LEU A 60 -1.64 -22.73 -1.31
N GLY A 61 -1.46 -21.42 -1.47
CA GLY A 61 -2.48 -20.43 -1.12
C GLY A 61 -3.71 -20.45 -2.03
N ALA A 62 -3.51 -20.66 -3.35
CA ALA A 62 -4.63 -20.84 -4.27
C ALA A 62 -5.44 -22.11 -3.91
N ARG A 63 -4.76 -23.18 -3.49
CA ARG A 63 -5.43 -24.40 -3.01
C ARG A 63 -6.20 -24.17 -1.70
N LEU A 64 -5.64 -23.41 -0.75
CA LEU A 64 -6.35 -22.99 0.45
C LEU A 64 -7.61 -22.18 0.12
N SER A 65 -7.51 -21.21 -0.78
CA SER A 65 -8.63 -20.34 -1.18
C SER A 65 -9.77 -21.16 -1.80
N LYS A 66 -9.44 -22.10 -2.70
CA LYS A 66 -10.41 -23.05 -3.27
C LYS A 66 -11.07 -23.93 -2.21
N TRP A 67 -10.30 -24.37 -1.21
CA TRP A 67 -10.84 -25.20 -0.14
C TRP A 67 -11.83 -24.42 0.75
N ILE A 68 -11.48 -23.19 1.11
CA ILE A 68 -12.37 -22.30 1.86
C ILE A 68 -13.67 -22.06 1.09
N ALA A 69 -13.59 -21.81 -0.22
CA ALA A 69 -14.77 -21.66 -1.06
C ALA A 69 -15.69 -22.90 -1.01
N LEU A 70 -15.13 -24.10 -1.19
CA LEU A 70 -15.88 -25.37 -1.13
C LEU A 70 -16.50 -25.65 0.26
N ILE A 71 -15.80 -25.29 1.34
CA ILE A 71 -16.36 -25.38 2.69
C ILE A 71 -17.55 -24.42 2.83
N ASN A 72 -17.41 -23.20 2.30
CA ASN A 72 -18.43 -22.16 2.42
C ASN A 72 -19.67 -22.41 1.55
N GLU A 73 -19.59 -23.20 0.48
CA GLU A 73 -20.77 -23.65 -0.28
C GLU A 73 -21.81 -24.39 0.58
N ASN A 74 -21.37 -25.00 1.69
CA ASN A 74 -22.22 -25.74 2.62
C ASN A 74 -22.51 -24.98 3.93
N ARG A 75 -22.19 -23.68 3.99
CA ARG A 75 -22.34 -22.83 5.18
C ARG A 75 -23.28 -21.66 4.89
N SER A 76 -23.89 -21.14 5.95
CA SER A 76 -24.60 -19.86 5.90
C SER A 76 -23.61 -18.69 5.79
N VAL A 77 -24.10 -17.50 5.42
CA VAL A 77 -23.25 -16.29 5.36
C VAL A 77 -22.63 -15.99 6.74
N GLU A 78 -23.38 -16.26 7.80
CA GLU A 78 -22.99 -16.03 9.20
C GLU A 78 -21.94 -17.04 9.69
N SER A 79 -21.97 -18.27 9.17
CA SER A 79 -21.05 -19.34 9.56
C SER A 79 -19.90 -19.57 8.56
N ALA A 80 -19.85 -18.79 7.48
CA ALA A 80 -18.80 -18.87 6.48
C ALA A 80 -17.41 -18.64 7.11
N ILE A 81 -16.43 -19.46 6.72
CA ILE A 81 -15.02 -19.26 7.06
C ILE A 81 -14.54 -18.00 6.34
N ARG A 82 -14.09 -17.02 7.13
CA ARG A 82 -13.55 -15.75 6.67
C ARG A 82 -12.17 -15.55 7.26
N LEU A 83 -11.18 -15.27 6.41
CA LEU A 83 -9.82 -15.00 6.88
C LEU A 83 -9.63 -13.55 7.32
N THR A 84 -10.54 -12.66 6.95
CA THR A 84 -10.56 -11.26 7.36
C THR A 84 -11.79 -10.95 8.22
N SER A 85 -11.63 -10.02 9.15
CA SER A 85 -12.69 -9.47 9.99
C SER A 85 -12.22 -8.12 10.56
N PRO A 86 -13.12 -7.31 11.13
CA PRO A 86 -12.72 -6.08 11.83
C PRO A 86 -11.65 -6.30 12.92
N THR A 87 -11.65 -7.45 13.58
CA THR A 87 -10.74 -7.75 14.69
C THR A 87 -9.41 -8.36 14.26
N THR A 88 -9.29 -8.80 13.00
CA THR A 88 -8.08 -9.48 12.52
C THR A 88 -7.29 -8.66 11.50
N ARG A 89 -7.68 -7.39 11.34
CA ARG A 89 -6.93 -6.38 10.61
C ARG A 89 -5.54 -6.26 11.24
N ARG A 90 -4.51 -6.19 10.41
CA ARG A 90 -3.16 -5.95 10.88
C ARG A 90 -2.44 -5.04 9.90
N GLY A 91 -2.25 -3.79 10.31
CA GLY A 91 -1.37 -2.89 9.60
C GLY A 91 0.09 -3.36 9.64
N ILE A 92 0.88 -2.79 8.74
CA ILE A 92 2.32 -2.98 8.58
C ILE A 92 2.99 -1.70 9.05
N PRO A 93 3.19 -1.49 10.36
CA PRO A 93 3.65 -0.20 10.85
C PRO A 93 5.09 0.09 10.40
N ILE A 94 5.40 1.37 10.21
CA ILE A 94 6.70 1.88 9.72
C ILE A 94 7.92 1.41 10.53
N ASP A 95 7.74 1.11 11.82
CA ASP A 95 8.77 0.60 12.72
C ASP A 95 8.92 -0.94 12.68
N LYS A 96 7.95 -1.64 12.09
CA LYS A 96 7.97 -3.09 11.85
C LYS A 96 7.54 -3.39 10.42
N PRO A 97 8.34 -2.95 9.44
CA PRO A 97 8.02 -3.14 8.03
C PRO A 97 7.91 -4.62 7.68
N ASN A 98 7.10 -4.93 6.67
CA ASN A 98 7.11 -6.24 6.07
C ASN A 98 8.33 -6.34 5.14
N VAL A 99 9.05 -7.45 5.22
CA VAL A 99 10.23 -7.71 4.39
C VAL A 99 10.04 -9.06 3.73
N TYR A 100 10.09 -9.10 2.40
CA TYR A 100 9.80 -10.31 1.66
C TYR A 100 10.73 -10.50 0.46
N SER A 101 11.14 -11.74 0.29
CA SER A 101 12.00 -12.25 -0.78
C SER A 101 11.74 -13.75 -0.94
N PRO A 102 12.20 -14.40 -2.02
CA PRO A 102 11.99 -15.84 -2.19
C PRO A 102 12.55 -16.67 -1.04
N SER A 103 13.69 -16.30 -0.48
CA SER A 103 14.31 -17.00 0.65
C SER A 103 13.53 -16.82 1.95
N ILE A 104 13.01 -15.62 2.22
CA ILE A 104 12.15 -15.35 3.38
C ILE A 104 10.84 -16.14 3.26
N ILE A 105 10.17 -16.04 2.11
CA ILE A 105 8.90 -16.72 1.84
C ILE A 105 9.06 -18.24 1.95
N ALA A 106 10.12 -18.81 1.38
CA ALA A 106 10.40 -20.25 1.49
C ALA A 106 10.50 -20.71 2.95
N LYS A 107 11.23 -19.94 3.78
CA LYS A 107 11.40 -20.22 5.21
C LYS A 107 10.07 -20.12 5.96
N GLU A 108 9.31 -19.05 5.75
CA GLU A 108 8.03 -18.82 6.45
C GLU A 108 6.97 -19.85 6.08
N VAL A 109 6.93 -20.27 4.81
CA VAL A 109 6.03 -21.35 4.35
C VAL A 109 6.43 -22.69 4.97
N ALA A 110 7.72 -23.02 5.00
CA ALA A 110 8.19 -24.25 5.65
C ALA A 110 7.77 -24.30 7.13
N GLN A 111 8.01 -23.21 7.87
CA GLN A 111 7.59 -23.08 9.27
C GLN A 111 6.07 -23.17 9.44
N THR A 112 5.31 -22.57 8.51
CA THR A 112 3.85 -22.62 8.53
C THR A 112 3.33 -24.03 8.31
N LEU A 113 3.90 -24.76 7.35
CA LEU A 113 3.54 -26.15 7.07
C LEU A 113 3.97 -27.11 8.19
N GLU A 114 5.10 -26.86 8.83
CA GLU A 114 5.56 -27.64 9.99
C GLU A 114 4.60 -27.50 11.17
N ALA A 115 4.15 -26.27 11.46
CA ALA A 115 3.21 -26.00 12.55
C ALA A 115 1.75 -26.36 12.21
N MET A 116 1.42 -26.66 10.95
CA MET A 116 0.06 -26.91 10.50
C MET A 116 -0.47 -28.27 11.01
N PRO A 117 -1.72 -28.36 11.49
CA PRO A 117 -2.32 -29.64 11.87
C PRO A 117 -2.29 -30.65 10.72
N GLY A 118 -1.99 -31.92 11.04
CA GLY A 118 -1.85 -33.01 10.07
C GLY A 118 -2.96 -33.06 9.01
N PRO A 119 -4.25 -33.09 9.40
CA PRO A 119 -5.35 -33.12 8.44
C PRO A 119 -5.37 -31.94 7.47
N MET A 120 -5.07 -30.72 7.95
CA MET A 120 -5.02 -29.53 7.10
C MET A 120 -3.80 -29.58 6.16
N ARG A 121 -2.65 -29.99 6.68
CA ARG A 121 -1.41 -30.11 5.91
C ARG A 121 -1.54 -31.12 4.77
N GLU A 122 -2.20 -32.24 5.01
CA GLU A 122 -2.47 -33.27 3.99
C GLU A 122 -3.35 -32.72 2.86
N VAL A 123 -4.41 -31.97 3.20
CA VAL A 123 -5.26 -31.33 2.19
C VAL A 123 -4.47 -30.28 1.41
N ILE A 124 -3.73 -29.40 2.07
CA ILE A 124 -3.01 -28.28 1.45
C ILE A 124 -1.81 -28.73 0.60
N ALA A 125 -0.99 -29.66 1.11
CA ALA A 125 0.21 -30.13 0.41
C ALA A 125 -0.08 -31.26 -0.59
N GLY A 126 -1.24 -31.92 -0.48
CA GLY A 126 -1.67 -32.99 -1.38
C GLY A 126 -2.10 -32.50 -2.75
N ASN A 127 -2.23 -33.45 -3.69
CA ASN A 127 -2.82 -33.21 -5.02
C ASN A 127 -4.21 -33.87 -5.19
N GLY A 128 -4.77 -34.45 -4.12
CA GLY A 128 -6.11 -35.06 -4.15
C GLY A 128 -7.24 -34.04 -4.21
N ASP A 129 -8.47 -34.54 -4.28
CA ASP A 129 -9.68 -33.72 -4.25
C ASP A 129 -9.78 -32.92 -2.94
N LEU A 130 -10.35 -31.72 -3.04
CA LEU A 130 -10.58 -30.86 -1.88
C LEU A 130 -11.87 -31.31 -1.16
N PRO A 131 -11.81 -31.59 0.15
CA PRO A 131 -13.01 -31.96 0.88
C PRO A 131 -13.93 -30.75 1.04
N THR A 132 -15.25 -30.98 1.07
CA THR A 132 -16.27 -29.94 1.27
C THR A 132 -16.47 -29.56 2.74
N THR A 133 -15.76 -30.22 3.66
CA THR A 133 -15.77 -29.94 5.10
C THR A 133 -14.36 -30.01 5.67
N THR A 134 -14.15 -29.43 6.85
CA THR A 134 -12.93 -29.60 7.66
C THR A 134 -13.27 -30.41 8.91
N THR A 135 -12.33 -31.26 9.36
CA THR A 135 -12.43 -31.98 10.64
C THR A 135 -11.88 -31.16 11.82
N LEU A 136 -11.21 -30.04 11.54
CA LEU A 136 -10.75 -29.07 12.53
C LEU A 136 -11.90 -28.13 12.91
N ASP A 137 -11.88 -27.63 14.15
CA ASP A 137 -12.69 -26.49 14.54
C ASP A 137 -12.28 -25.22 13.77
N ASP A 138 -13.21 -24.28 13.65
CA ASP A 138 -13.04 -23.06 12.85
C ASP A 138 -11.89 -22.19 13.37
N GLU A 139 -11.68 -22.11 14.70
CA GLU A 139 -10.63 -21.29 15.29
C GLU A 139 -9.24 -21.81 14.88
N THR A 140 -9.01 -23.12 15.06
CA THR A 140 -7.78 -23.78 14.63
C THR A 140 -7.58 -23.67 13.12
N PHE A 141 -8.62 -23.92 12.33
CA PHE A 141 -8.54 -23.82 10.87
C PHE A 141 -8.15 -22.40 10.43
N ILE A 142 -8.86 -21.39 10.92
CA ILE A 142 -8.65 -19.98 10.56
C ILE A 142 -7.25 -19.51 10.99
N LEU A 143 -6.78 -19.91 12.18
CA LEU A 143 -5.44 -19.55 12.67
C LEU A 143 -4.33 -19.98 11.69
N HIS A 144 -4.38 -21.23 11.22
CA HIS A 144 -3.37 -21.76 10.31
C HIS A 144 -3.59 -21.30 8.87
N ALA A 145 -4.85 -21.17 8.43
CA ALA A 145 -5.20 -20.62 7.13
C ALA A 145 -4.64 -19.20 6.97
N ARG A 146 -4.82 -18.32 7.96
CA ARG A 146 -4.26 -16.95 7.95
C ARG A 146 -2.74 -16.89 7.86
N LYS A 147 -2.03 -17.88 8.40
CA LYS A 147 -0.55 -17.92 8.29
C LYS A 147 -0.14 -18.25 6.85
N LEU A 148 -0.78 -19.25 6.26
CA LEU A 148 -0.51 -19.63 4.86
C LEU A 148 -0.96 -18.56 3.88
N ASP A 149 -2.10 -17.94 4.13
CA ASP A 149 -2.67 -16.85 3.33
C ASP A 149 -1.71 -15.64 3.27
N ARG A 150 -1.09 -15.27 4.39
CA ARG A 150 -0.05 -14.22 4.41
C ARG A 150 1.17 -14.58 3.57
N ASN A 151 1.63 -15.82 3.64
CA ASN A 151 2.74 -16.26 2.78
C ASN A 151 2.36 -16.23 1.30
N TYR A 152 1.11 -16.60 0.97
CA TYR A 152 0.56 -16.47 -0.38
C TYR A 152 0.56 -15.03 -0.85
N GLN A 153 0.05 -14.09 -0.05
CA GLN A 153 0.03 -12.66 -0.38
C GLN A 153 1.45 -12.12 -0.63
N SER A 154 2.42 -12.44 0.23
CA SER A 154 3.83 -12.07 0.01
C SER A 154 4.40 -12.64 -1.29
N ALA A 155 4.09 -13.90 -1.63
CA ALA A 155 4.54 -14.55 -2.86
C ALA A 155 3.87 -13.96 -4.11
N ALA A 156 2.56 -13.74 -4.07
CA ALA A 156 1.80 -13.13 -5.16
C ALA A 156 2.24 -11.68 -5.39
N ARG A 157 2.47 -10.92 -4.32
CA ARG A 157 3.03 -9.57 -4.38
C ARG A 157 4.41 -9.58 -5.02
N TYR A 158 5.33 -10.43 -4.54
CA TYR A 158 6.66 -10.58 -5.14
C TYR A 158 6.58 -10.83 -6.64
N LYS A 159 5.77 -11.80 -7.07
CA LYS A 159 5.58 -12.12 -8.49
C LYS A 159 5.05 -10.91 -9.28
N SER A 160 4.10 -10.18 -8.70
CA SER A 160 3.46 -9.02 -9.34
C SER A 160 4.43 -7.85 -9.55
N VAL A 161 5.33 -7.60 -8.59
CA VAL A 161 6.22 -6.42 -8.60
C VAL A 161 7.60 -6.70 -9.19
N ASP A 162 8.05 -7.95 -9.31
CA ASP A 162 9.45 -8.25 -9.63
C ASP A 162 9.90 -7.81 -11.03
N SER A 163 8.97 -7.73 -11.98
CA SER A 163 9.25 -7.18 -13.30
C SER A 163 9.62 -5.69 -13.26
N TYR A 164 9.27 -4.99 -12.18
CA TYR A 164 9.54 -3.57 -11.93
C TYR A 164 10.65 -3.34 -10.89
N ARG A 165 11.50 -4.34 -10.62
CA ARG A 165 12.52 -4.26 -9.55
C ARG A 165 13.39 -2.99 -9.65
N SER A 166 13.72 -2.54 -10.86
CA SER A 166 14.52 -1.33 -11.07
C SER A 166 13.82 -0.06 -10.61
N GLU A 167 12.50 0.03 -10.77
CA GLU A 167 11.64 1.10 -10.27
C GLU A 167 11.64 1.09 -8.74
N TYR A 168 11.43 -0.09 -8.14
CA TYR A 168 11.42 -0.27 -6.70
C TYR A 168 12.79 0.00 -6.05
N LYS A 169 13.91 -0.25 -6.74
CA LYS A 169 15.24 0.20 -6.29
C LYS A 169 15.35 1.73 -6.23
N ARG A 170 14.75 2.44 -7.20
CA ARG A 170 14.73 3.92 -7.19
C ARG A 170 13.80 4.44 -6.10
N ALA A 171 12.69 3.76 -5.83
CA ALA A 171 11.75 4.09 -4.76
C ALA A 171 12.40 4.03 -3.36
N ALA A 172 13.53 3.34 -3.18
CA ALA A 172 14.29 3.36 -1.93
C ALA A 172 14.77 4.78 -1.54
N ALA A 173 14.92 5.69 -2.51
CA ALA A 173 15.20 7.10 -2.23
C ALA A 173 14.04 7.82 -1.54
N GLN A 174 12.82 7.27 -1.56
CA GLN A 174 11.64 7.82 -0.89
C GLN A 174 11.39 7.16 0.48
N ASP A 175 12.30 6.30 0.98
CA ASP A 175 12.16 5.73 2.32
C ASP A 175 12.18 6.84 3.39
N VAL A 176 11.05 7.02 4.09
CA VAL A 176 10.83 8.09 5.08
C VAL A 176 11.14 7.67 6.52
N ARG A 177 11.57 6.42 6.75
CA ARG A 177 11.88 5.91 8.10
C ARG A 177 12.93 6.73 8.84
N GLY A 178 13.88 7.33 8.13
CA GLY A 178 14.87 8.24 8.73
C GLY A 178 14.23 9.50 9.32
N TYR A 179 13.34 10.15 8.56
CA TYR A 179 12.57 11.30 9.03
C TYR A 179 11.67 10.94 10.22
N TYR A 180 10.96 9.82 10.11
CA TYR A 180 10.09 9.30 11.17
C TYR A 180 10.88 9.08 12.47
N TYR A 181 12.00 8.35 12.41
CA TYR A 181 12.82 8.06 13.58
C TYR A 181 13.32 9.34 14.28
N LEU A 182 13.87 10.28 13.52
CA LEU A 182 14.40 11.54 14.07
C LEU A 182 13.29 12.37 14.73
N THR A 183 12.12 12.42 14.11
CA THR A 183 10.95 13.17 14.63
C THR A 183 10.40 12.54 15.90
N GLN A 184 10.16 11.22 15.90
CA GLN A 184 9.62 10.51 17.08
C GLN A 184 10.54 10.58 18.29
N ASN A 185 11.86 10.55 18.06
CA ASN A 185 12.86 10.64 19.12
C ASN A 185 13.28 12.08 19.45
N LYS A 186 12.65 13.09 18.84
CA LYS A 186 12.94 14.52 19.03
C LYS A 186 14.42 14.86 18.83
N ILE A 187 15.03 14.27 17.80
CA ILE A 187 16.44 14.47 17.45
C ILE A 187 16.51 15.56 16.39
N GLY A 188 16.87 16.76 16.81
CA GLY A 188 17.07 17.93 15.97
C GLY A 188 18.55 18.29 15.81
N ALA A 189 18.77 19.45 15.19
CA ALA A 189 20.12 19.99 15.00
C ALA A 189 20.84 20.27 16.33
N GLU A 190 20.10 20.66 17.38
CA GLU A 190 20.65 20.97 18.71
C GLU A 190 21.15 19.69 19.40
N GLU A 191 20.38 18.61 19.38
CA GLU A 191 20.75 17.31 19.95
C GLU A 191 21.98 16.70 19.27
N LEU A 192 22.29 17.14 18.04
CA LEU A 192 23.42 16.67 17.24
C LEU A 192 24.70 17.51 17.42
N LYS A 193 24.69 18.57 18.24
CA LYS A 193 25.88 19.41 18.49
C LYS A 193 26.98 18.68 19.27
N ASP A 194 26.56 17.86 20.24
CA ASP A 194 27.45 17.16 21.17
C ASP A 194 27.35 15.64 21.01
N VAL A 195 27.87 15.13 19.90
CA VAL A 195 27.84 13.70 19.55
C VAL A 195 28.39 12.81 20.67
N ALA A 196 29.35 13.30 21.45
CA ALA A 196 29.94 12.59 22.58
C ALA A 196 28.94 12.31 23.72
N GLN A 197 27.84 13.06 23.80
CA GLN A 197 26.78 12.87 24.79
C GLN A 197 25.68 11.90 24.33
N ILE A 198 25.68 11.52 23.04
CA ILE A 198 24.74 10.54 22.52
C ILE A 198 25.10 9.15 23.08
N PRO A 199 24.16 8.44 23.73
CA PRO A 199 24.41 7.07 24.20
C PRO A 199 24.93 6.18 23.07
N GLY A 200 25.99 5.42 23.34
CA GLY A 200 26.66 4.61 22.32
C GLY A 200 25.74 3.62 21.61
N GLU A 201 24.70 3.13 22.30
CA GLU A 201 23.67 2.25 21.73
C GLU A 201 22.72 2.95 20.73
N LYS A 202 22.47 4.25 20.89
CA LYS A 202 21.60 5.03 19.99
C LYS A 202 22.33 5.55 18.77
N LEU A 203 23.66 5.68 18.85
CA LEU A 203 24.46 6.27 17.80
C LEU A 203 24.33 5.54 16.44
N PRO A 204 24.30 4.19 16.35
CA PRO A 204 24.05 3.49 15.10
C PRO A 204 22.68 3.81 14.48
N GLU A 205 21.63 3.88 15.30
CA GLU A 205 20.26 4.21 14.83
C GLU A 205 20.17 5.64 14.30
N ILE A 206 20.80 6.60 15.00
CA ILE A 206 20.88 7.99 14.55
C ILE A 206 21.68 8.10 13.25
N LYS A 207 22.79 7.37 13.13
CA LYS A 207 23.57 7.31 11.88
C LYS A 207 22.74 6.79 10.71
N ASP A 208 22.02 5.70 10.92
CA ASP A 208 21.13 5.12 9.91
C ASP A 208 20.02 6.12 9.51
N ALA A 209 19.39 6.78 10.49
CA ALA A 209 18.34 7.76 10.22
C ALA A 209 18.86 8.99 9.46
N LEU A 210 20.03 9.53 9.85
CA LEU A 210 20.68 10.63 9.14
C LEU A 210 21.08 10.24 7.71
N TYR A 211 21.60 9.03 7.52
CA TYR A 211 21.89 8.49 6.21
C TYR A 211 20.62 8.43 5.33
N LYS A 212 19.51 7.93 5.88
CA LYS A 212 18.22 7.82 5.17
C LYS A 212 17.66 9.19 4.74
N ILE A 213 17.69 10.21 5.59
CA ILE A 213 17.22 11.56 5.18
C ILE A 213 18.10 12.17 4.07
N CYS A 214 19.38 11.82 4.00
CA CYS A 214 20.22 12.22 2.87
C CYS A 214 19.79 11.52 1.57
N ARG A 215 19.43 10.23 1.62
CA ARG A 215 18.95 9.46 0.47
C ARG A 215 17.66 10.02 -0.13
N ASN A 216 16.87 10.74 0.67
CA ASN A 216 15.69 11.49 0.22
C ASN A 216 15.99 12.65 -0.74
N THR A 217 17.26 13.01 -0.93
CA THR A 217 17.66 14.06 -1.89
C THR A 217 17.81 13.47 -3.31
N PRO A 218 17.04 13.96 -4.30
CA PRO A 218 17.14 13.49 -5.68
C PRO A 218 18.57 13.55 -6.22
N GLY A 219 18.98 12.49 -6.91
CA GLY A 219 20.31 12.39 -7.53
C GLY A 219 21.47 12.06 -6.57
N THR A 220 21.21 11.98 -5.26
CA THR A 220 22.27 11.59 -4.30
C THR A 220 22.47 10.09 -4.31
N SER A 221 23.72 9.63 -4.44
CA SER A 221 24.06 8.20 -4.35
C SER A 221 24.29 7.75 -2.90
N GLN A 222 24.16 6.44 -2.64
CA GLN A 222 24.41 5.85 -1.32
C GLN A 222 25.81 6.22 -0.81
N ARG A 223 26.82 5.99 -1.65
CA ARG A 223 28.21 6.32 -1.35
C ARG A 223 28.44 7.81 -1.06
N SER A 224 27.67 8.70 -1.71
CA SER A 224 27.75 10.13 -1.44
C SER A 224 27.21 10.46 -0.04
N CYS A 225 26.08 9.86 0.35
CA CYS A 225 25.51 10.05 1.68
C CYS A 225 26.41 9.49 2.78
N GLU A 226 26.96 8.29 2.61
CA GLU A 226 27.92 7.67 3.54
C GLU A 226 29.14 8.59 3.75
N LYS A 227 29.80 9.01 2.66
CA LYS A 227 30.97 9.90 2.75
C LYS A 227 30.66 11.25 3.38
N ALA A 228 29.50 11.83 3.06
CA ALA A 228 29.09 13.10 3.62
C ALA A 228 28.79 12.98 5.13
N LEU A 229 28.13 11.90 5.54
CA LEU A 229 27.82 11.62 6.93
C LEU A 229 29.11 11.36 7.73
N ASP A 230 30.01 10.51 7.23
CA ASP A 230 31.30 10.24 7.87
C ASP A 230 32.14 11.51 8.06
N ARG A 231 32.12 12.40 7.07
CA ARG A 231 32.78 13.71 7.17
C ARG A 231 32.11 14.57 8.24
N ALA A 232 30.78 14.60 8.27
CA ALA A 232 30.04 15.37 9.25
C ALA A 232 30.34 14.89 10.68
N PHE A 233 30.45 13.57 10.90
CA PHE A 233 30.90 13.00 12.18
C PHE A 233 32.33 13.41 12.55
N LYS A 234 33.29 13.25 11.62
CA LYS A 234 34.70 13.56 11.90
C LYS A 234 34.94 15.04 12.21
N ASN A 235 34.15 15.91 11.61
CA ASN A 235 34.33 17.36 11.72
C ASN A 235 33.38 18.01 12.74
N ASN A 236 32.59 17.22 13.48
CA ASN A 236 31.53 17.71 14.38
C ASN A 236 30.55 18.70 13.71
N THR A 237 30.07 18.34 12.51
CA THR A 237 29.15 19.15 11.68
C THR A 237 27.84 18.40 11.36
N LEU A 238 27.37 17.56 12.30
CA LEU A 238 26.08 16.89 12.18
C LEU A 238 24.87 17.85 12.19
N PRO A 239 24.86 18.96 12.97
CA PRO A 239 23.76 19.92 12.93
C PRO A 239 23.53 20.50 11.53
N GLU A 240 24.62 20.82 10.81
CA GLU A 240 24.57 21.30 9.43
C GLU A 240 24.13 20.19 8.48
N TYR A 241 24.65 18.97 8.65
CA TYR A 241 24.23 17.81 7.87
C TYR A 241 22.71 17.60 7.99
N TYR A 242 22.19 17.55 9.23
CA TYR A 242 20.76 17.44 9.50
C TYR A 242 19.98 18.55 8.81
N SER A 243 20.36 19.81 9.02
CA SER A 243 19.65 20.96 8.46
C SER A 243 19.61 20.96 6.93
N ASN A 244 20.67 20.45 6.28
CA ASN A 244 20.75 20.35 4.81
C ASN A 244 19.78 19.34 4.20
N TYR A 245 19.43 18.28 4.93
CA TYR A 245 18.67 17.14 4.42
C TYR A 245 17.26 17.00 5.01
N PHE A 246 17.05 17.46 6.25
CA PHE A 246 15.81 17.25 6.98
C PHE A 246 14.58 17.84 6.28
N ALA A 247 14.66 19.07 5.77
CA ALA A 247 13.54 19.71 5.05
C ALA A 247 13.12 18.93 3.78
N LYS A 248 14.06 18.26 3.10
CA LYS A 248 13.75 17.43 1.93
C LYS A 248 13.09 16.12 2.33
N ALA A 249 13.55 15.51 3.43
CA ALA A 249 12.95 14.32 3.98
C ALA A 249 11.52 14.60 4.52
N GLN A 250 11.32 15.75 5.16
CA GLN A 250 10.01 16.24 5.55
C GLN A 250 9.08 16.41 4.35
N LYS A 251 9.56 17.05 3.28
CA LYS A 251 8.76 17.18 2.05
C LYS A 251 8.34 15.81 1.49
N ASN A 252 9.25 14.83 1.48
CA ASN A 252 8.91 13.47 1.05
C ASN A 252 7.87 12.82 1.97
N TRP A 253 7.94 13.04 3.28
CA TRP A 253 6.92 12.61 4.24
C TRP A 253 5.56 13.27 3.95
N ASP A 254 5.55 14.59 3.76
CA ASP A 254 4.34 15.37 3.49
C ASP A 254 3.64 14.95 2.18
N ASP A 255 4.40 14.51 1.17
CA ASP A 255 3.85 14.02 -0.10
C ASP A 255 2.94 12.78 0.06
N PHE A 256 3.01 12.06 1.19
CA PHE A 256 2.12 10.94 1.54
C PHE A 256 0.82 11.38 2.24
N PHE A 257 0.70 12.64 2.67
CA PHE A 257 -0.44 13.08 3.49
C PHE A 257 -1.19 14.26 2.90
N LEU A 258 -0.53 15.10 2.11
CA LEU A 258 -1.10 16.34 1.60
C LEU A 258 -1.75 16.13 0.23
N ILE A 259 -2.92 16.75 0.02
CA ILE A 259 -3.61 16.76 -1.27
C ILE A 259 -2.78 17.60 -2.24
N PRO A 260 -2.23 17.01 -3.31
CA PRO A 260 -1.47 17.77 -4.29
C PRO A 260 -2.39 18.72 -5.04
N SER A 261 -1.86 19.85 -5.50
CA SER A 261 -2.64 20.86 -6.24
C SER A 261 -3.42 20.28 -7.43
N GLY A 262 -2.87 19.28 -8.12
CA GLY A 262 -3.52 18.59 -9.24
C GLY A 262 -4.58 17.55 -8.84
N GLY A 263 -4.57 17.06 -7.60
CA GLY A 263 -5.59 16.14 -7.07
C GLY A 263 -6.76 16.84 -6.39
N ARG A 264 -6.66 18.17 -6.21
CA ARG A 264 -7.72 18.97 -5.59
C ARG A 264 -8.91 19.12 -6.52
N ARG A 265 -10.10 18.80 -6.01
CA ARG A 265 -11.38 19.03 -6.72
C ARG A 265 -11.87 20.48 -6.60
N SER A 266 -12.52 20.99 -7.65
CA SER A 266 -13.09 22.35 -7.67
C SER A 266 -14.60 22.38 -7.42
N ASP A 267 -15.25 21.23 -7.41
CA ASP A 267 -16.70 21.07 -7.28
C ASP A 267 -17.16 20.67 -5.88
N ILE A 268 -16.22 20.44 -4.94
CA ILE A 268 -16.52 20.26 -3.51
C ILE A 268 -16.81 21.62 -2.88
N LYS A 269 -17.92 21.71 -2.16
CA LYS A 269 -18.37 22.93 -1.47
C LYS A 269 -18.30 22.75 0.04
N TRP A 270 -17.77 23.74 0.76
CA TRP A 270 -17.64 23.72 2.22
C TRP A 270 -18.67 24.66 2.86
N TYR A 271 -19.35 24.19 3.92
CA TYR A 271 -20.44 24.88 4.62
C TYR A 271 -20.24 24.86 6.14
N GLY A 272 -19.04 25.21 6.61
CA GLY A 272 -18.72 25.23 8.04
C GLY A 272 -18.62 23.83 8.64
N THR A 273 -19.75 23.26 9.07
CA THR A 273 -19.84 21.94 9.72
C THR A 273 -20.07 20.79 8.74
N TYR A 274 -20.09 21.05 7.44
CA TYR A 274 -20.13 19.97 6.46
C TYR A 274 -19.51 20.37 5.13
N ALA A 275 -19.12 19.37 4.34
CA ALA A 275 -18.76 19.54 2.94
C ALA A 275 -19.72 18.74 2.06
N VAL A 276 -20.07 19.28 0.90
CA VAL A 276 -20.89 18.59 -0.11
C VAL A 276 -20.01 18.18 -1.27
N VAL A 277 -20.07 16.89 -1.61
CA VAL A 277 -19.42 16.30 -2.78
C VAL A 277 -20.50 15.92 -3.78
N PRO A 278 -20.52 16.49 -5.00
CA PRO A 278 -21.45 16.05 -6.04
C PRO A 278 -21.09 14.61 -6.41
N PHE A 279 -22.07 13.72 -6.58
CA PHE A 279 -21.89 12.32 -6.95
C PHE A 279 -22.91 11.92 -8.02
N ASN A 280 -22.48 11.24 -9.07
CA ASN A 280 -23.39 10.79 -10.11
C ASN A 280 -24.27 9.66 -9.58
N THR A 281 -25.60 9.82 -9.68
CA THR A 281 -26.57 8.84 -9.18
C THR A 281 -26.26 7.45 -9.74
N PRO A 282 -25.99 6.44 -8.89
CA PRO A 282 -25.77 5.07 -9.35
C PRO A 282 -27.00 4.54 -10.10
N GLU A 283 -26.77 3.75 -11.16
CA GLU A 283 -27.86 3.13 -11.94
C GLU A 283 -28.72 2.18 -11.08
N ILE A 284 -28.12 1.53 -10.08
CA ILE A 284 -28.81 0.63 -9.15
C ILE A 284 -29.17 1.41 -7.87
N PRO A 285 -30.46 1.65 -7.58
CA PRO A 285 -30.88 2.52 -6.47
C PRO A 285 -30.39 2.07 -5.09
N LYS A 286 -30.15 0.76 -4.89
CA LYS A 286 -29.64 0.23 -3.62
C LYS A 286 -28.27 0.81 -3.23
N PHE A 287 -27.48 1.28 -4.19
CA PHE A 287 -26.16 1.84 -3.91
C PHE A 287 -26.21 3.25 -3.32
N ILE A 288 -27.31 3.99 -3.46
CA ILE A 288 -27.44 5.31 -2.85
C ILE A 288 -27.33 5.23 -1.32
N PRO A 289 -28.22 4.51 -0.60
CA PRO A 289 -28.12 4.42 0.85
C PRO A 289 -26.86 3.68 1.30
N TYR A 290 -26.37 2.71 0.53
CA TYR A 290 -25.09 2.06 0.81
C TYR A 290 -23.92 3.05 0.81
N LEU A 291 -23.78 3.85 -0.25
CA LEU A 291 -22.72 4.85 -0.35
C LEU A 291 -22.85 5.86 0.79
N GLN A 292 -24.06 6.36 1.06
CA GLN A 292 -24.29 7.31 2.15
C GLN A 292 -23.85 6.74 3.50
N ASN A 293 -24.36 5.57 3.86
CA ASN A 293 -24.06 4.96 5.16
C ASN A 293 -22.57 4.56 5.27
N ASN A 294 -21.95 4.09 4.19
CA ASN A 294 -20.58 3.62 4.28
C ASN A 294 -19.56 4.76 4.20
N ILE A 295 -19.75 5.72 3.28
CA ILE A 295 -18.79 6.80 3.05
C ILE A 295 -19.08 8.00 3.97
N GLU A 296 -20.34 8.45 4.09
CA GLU A 296 -20.62 9.63 4.93
C GLU A 296 -20.48 9.34 6.42
N ASP A 297 -20.61 8.09 6.87
CA ASP A 297 -20.38 7.75 8.29
C ASP A 297 -18.89 7.67 8.61
N GLU A 298 -18.06 7.22 7.67
CA GLU A 298 -16.60 7.23 7.81
C GLU A 298 -16.05 8.64 7.82
N PHE A 299 -16.41 9.47 6.84
CA PHE A 299 -15.89 10.83 6.71
C PHE A 299 -16.63 11.82 7.64
N ARG A 300 -16.58 11.54 8.94
CA ARG A 300 -17.04 12.42 10.03
C ARG A 300 -15.91 12.70 10.99
N TRP A 301 -15.84 13.93 11.48
CA TRP A 301 -14.87 14.32 12.50
C TRP A 301 -15.47 15.37 13.41
N ALA A 302 -15.62 15.05 14.70
CA ALA A 302 -16.32 15.89 15.67
C ALA A 302 -17.73 16.30 15.16
N ASP A 303 -17.99 17.60 14.98
CA ASP A 303 -19.23 18.16 14.46
C ASP A 303 -19.24 18.30 12.92
N TRP A 304 -18.12 18.00 12.26
CA TRP A 304 -18.01 18.06 10.81
C TRP A 304 -18.39 16.75 10.13
N SER A 305 -19.04 16.82 8.96
CA SER A 305 -19.35 15.64 8.14
C SER A 305 -19.25 15.89 6.64
N LEU A 306 -18.95 14.83 5.89
CA LEU A 306 -19.10 14.81 4.45
C LEU A 306 -20.53 14.42 4.04
N LYS A 307 -21.05 15.05 2.98
CA LYS A 307 -22.37 14.80 2.42
C LYS A 307 -22.26 14.56 0.92
N MET A 308 -22.90 13.52 0.41
CA MET A 308 -22.99 13.27 -1.03
C MET A 308 -24.29 13.85 -1.60
N GLU A 309 -24.15 14.66 -2.65
CA GLU A 309 -25.28 15.16 -3.43
C GLU A 309 -25.43 14.29 -4.68
N PHE A 310 -26.47 13.46 -4.75
CA PHE A 310 -26.71 12.59 -5.92
C PHE A 310 -27.44 13.33 -7.04
N GLY A 311 -26.95 13.20 -8.27
CA GLY A 311 -27.54 13.84 -9.44
C GLY A 311 -26.83 13.49 -10.74
N SER A 312 -26.95 14.35 -11.75
CA SER A 312 -26.20 14.24 -13.00
C SER A 312 -25.22 15.41 -13.10
N PHE A 313 -23.95 15.12 -12.85
CA PHE A 313 -22.87 16.09 -12.82
C PHE A 313 -21.81 15.71 -13.85
N ARG A 314 -21.43 16.66 -14.71
CA ARG A 314 -20.42 16.44 -15.76
C ARG A 314 -19.13 15.83 -15.24
N ASN A 315 -18.69 16.25 -14.06
CA ASN A 315 -17.46 15.79 -13.41
C ASN A 315 -17.69 15.03 -12.10
N GLY A 316 -18.95 14.73 -11.75
CA GLY A 316 -19.26 14.01 -10.52
C GLY A 316 -18.60 12.64 -10.50
N PRO A 317 -18.06 12.19 -9.35
CA PRO A 317 -17.62 10.81 -9.18
C PRO A 317 -18.75 9.83 -9.52
N ARG A 318 -18.40 8.68 -10.08
CA ARG A 318 -19.31 7.58 -10.40
C ARG A 318 -18.73 6.26 -9.92
N LEU A 319 -19.62 5.33 -9.62
CA LEU A 319 -19.28 3.96 -9.26
C LEU A 319 -19.42 3.05 -10.49
N LYS A 320 -18.39 2.26 -10.77
CA LYS A 320 -18.36 1.25 -11.84
C LYS A 320 -17.96 -0.09 -11.26
N PHE A 321 -18.59 -1.16 -11.74
CA PHE A 321 -18.23 -2.53 -11.37
C PHE A 321 -17.65 -3.25 -12.57
N GLU A 322 -16.51 -3.91 -12.38
CA GLU A 322 -15.86 -4.73 -13.40
C GLU A 322 -15.40 -6.05 -12.77
N PRO A 323 -15.54 -7.20 -13.45
CA PRO A 323 -15.14 -8.48 -12.89
C PRO A 323 -13.62 -8.64 -12.86
N GLY A 324 -13.07 -8.99 -11.70
CA GLY A 324 -11.67 -9.38 -11.52
C GLY A 324 -10.69 -8.21 -11.62
N VAL A 325 -11.15 -6.99 -11.38
CA VAL A 325 -10.29 -5.80 -11.32
C VAL A 325 -9.81 -5.57 -9.89
N VAL A 326 -8.61 -5.02 -9.75
CA VAL A 326 -8.21 -4.41 -8.49
C VAL A 326 -8.96 -3.08 -8.37
N PRO A 327 -9.68 -2.84 -7.26
CA PRO A 327 -10.36 -1.58 -7.05
C PRO A 327 -9.41 -0.38 -7.17
N HIS A 328 -9.89 0.69 -7.78
CA HIS A 328 -9.08 1.90 -8.00
C HIS A 328 -9.95 3.12 -8.34
N VAL A 329 -9.38 4.30 -8.15
CA VAL A 329 -9.81 5.54 -8.82
C VAL A 329 -8.93 5.81 -10.04
N ASN A 330 -9.51 6.43 -11.07
CA ASN A 330 -8.80 6.92 -12.26
C ASN A 330 -7.83 8.10 -12.00
N GLY A 331 -7.12 8.11 -10.86
CA GLY A 331 -6.17 9.11 -10.41
C GLY A 331 -6.66 9.90 -9.19
N LEU A 332 -5.74 10.60 -8.50
CA LEU A 332 -6.09 11.49 -7.40
C LEU A 332 -6.99 12.63 -7.88
N GLY A 333 -8.08 12.88 -7.15
CA GLY A 333 -9.12 13.81 -7.57
C GLY A 333 -9.99 13.30 -8.72
N GLY A 334 -9.80 12.04 -9.13
CA GLY A 334 -10.53 11.36 -10.18
C GLY A 334 -12.01 11.23 -9.90
N ASN A 335 -12.75 10.74 -10.89
CA ASN A 335 -14.21 10.69 -10.86
C ASN A 335 -14.78 9.32 -11.24
N GLU A 336 -13.97 8.29 -11.39
CA GLU A 336 -14.43 6.93 -11.61
C GLU A 336 -13.83 6.03 -10.55
N ILE A 337 -14.68 5.52 -9.66
CA ILE A 337 -14.35 4.48 -8.69
C ILE A 337 -14.72 3.16 -9.34
N VAL A 338 -13.73 2.31 -9.61
CA VAL A 338 -13.94 0.97 -10.15
C VAL A 338 -13.81 -0.03 -9.00
N MET A 339 -14.81 -0.90 -8.84
CA MET A 339 -14.86 -1.97 -7.84
C MET A 339 -14.95 -3.35 -8.52
N ASP A 340 -14.47 -4.40 -7.87
CA ASP A 340 -14.63 -5.78 -8.37
C ASP A 340 -16.09 -6.24 -8.26
N SER A 341 -16.70 -6.63 -9.38
CA SER A 341 -18.06 -7.19 -9.38
C SER A 341 -18.14 -8.61 -8.82
N ASN A 342 -17.02 -9.33 -8.71
CA ASN A 342 -16.97 -10.68 -8.15
C ASN A 342 -16.98 -10.69 -6.62
N GLN A 343 -16.67 -9.55 -5.99
CA GLN A 343 -16.68 -9.39 -4.55
C GLN A 343 -18.01 -8.76 -4.11
N PRO A 344 -18.77 -9.36 -3.18
CA PRO A 344 -19.98 -8.73 -2.67
C PRO A 344 -19.62 -7.39 -2.02
N ILE A 345 -20.35 -6.33 -2.33
CA ILE A 345 -20.04 -4.97 -1.85
C ILE A 345 -20.32 -4.81 -0.35
N GLU A 346 -21.16 -5.71 0.18
CA GLU A 346 -21.49 -5.83 1.59
C GLU A 346 -20.36 -6.48 2.40
N GLU A 347 -19.38 -7.10 1.74
CA GLU A 347 -18.20 -7.63 2.40
C GLU A 347 -17.39 -6.54 3.10
N TYR A 348 -16.88 -6.88 4.27
CA TYR A 348 -16.13 -5.92 5.10
C TYR A 348 -14.96 -5.28 4.31
N GLU A 349 -14.19 -6.08 3.57
CA GLU A 349 -13.07 -5.58 2.77
C GLU A 349 -13.57 -4.64 1.65
N SER A 350 -14.63 -5.00 0.93
CA SER A 350 -15.24 -4.12 -0.09
C SER A 350 -15.70 -2.80 0.48
N GLN A 351 -16.27 -2.82 1.68
CA GLN A 351 -16.73 -1.63 2.37
C GLN A 351 -15.57 -0.72 2.74
N TRP A 352 -14.46 -1.26 3.25
CA TRP A 352 -13.26 -0.46 3.49
C TRP A 352 -12.69 0.09 2.18
N THR A 353 -12.55 -0.76 1.17
CA THR A 353 -11.95 -0.39 -0.11
C THR A 353 -12.68 0.79 -0.73
N ILE A 354 -14.02 0.79 -0.76
CA ILE A 354 -14.73 1.92 -1.35
C ILE A 354 -14.57 3.23 -0.55
N ARG A 355 -14.38 3.16 0.78
CA ARG A 355 -14.08 4.34 1.61
C ARG A 355 -12.69 4.90 1.31
N HIS A 356 -11.71 4.00 1.17
CA HIS A 356 -10.34 4.33 0.77
C HIS A 356 -10.29 4.95 -0.64
N GLU A 357 -10.91 4.30 -1.63
CA GLU A 357 -11.01 4.83 -2.99
C GLU A 357 -11.74 6.17 -3.02
N PHE A 358 -12.78 6.35 -2.21
CA PHE A 358 -13.42 7.65 -2.07
C PHE A 358 -12.47 8.72 -1.51
N GLY A 359 -11.54 8.36 -0.62
CA GLY A 359 -10.45 9.23 -0.19
C GLY A 359 -9.60 9.74 -1.36
N HIS A 360 -9.28 8.88 -2.34
CA HIS A 360 -8.60 9.30 -3.57
C HIS A 360 -9.45 10.21 -4.45
N VAL A 361 -10.76 10.01 -4.50
CA VAL A 361 -11.69 10.98 -5.12
C VAL A 361 -11.56 12.35 -4.44
N LEU A 362 -11.42 12.40 -3.12
CA LEU A 362 -11.17 13.64 -2.38
C LEU A 362 -9.75 14.21 -2.59
N GLY A 363 -8.90 13.51 -3.34
CA GLY A 363 -7.53 13.91 -3.65
C GLY A 363 -6.50 13.47 -2.62
N LEU A 364 -6.88 12.69 -1.60
CA LEU A 364 -5.96 12.18 -0.58
C LEU A 364 -5.04 11.11 -1.20
N PRO A 365 -3.71 11.24 -1.07
CA PRO A 365 -2.79 10.19 -1.48
C PRO A 365 -2.81 8.99 -0.53
N ASP A 366 -2.31 7.85 -1.02
CA ASP A 366 -1.90 6.73 -0.19
C ASP A 366 -0.79 7.13 0.78
N CYS A 367 -0.82 6.59 2.00
CA CYS A 367 0.23 6.78 3.00
C CYS A 367 0.93 5.49 3.40
N TYR A 368 1.37 4.75 2.39
CA TYR A 368 2.27 3.61 2.53
C TYR A 368 3.38 3.66 1.48
N HIS A 369 4.47 2.95 1.74
CA HIS A 369 5.64 2.93 0.87
C HIS A 369 6.16 1.52 0.64
N GLU A 370 6.67 1.28 -0.57
CA GLU A 370 7.32 0.02 -0.94
C GLU A 370 8.53 0.26 -1.85
N PHE A 371 9.62 -0.44 -1.57
CA PHE A 371 10.85 -0.37 -2.34
C PHE A 371 11.62 -1.69 -2.26
N TYR A 372 12.63 -1.82 -3.13
CA TYR A 372 13.58 -2.94 -3.09
C TYR A 372 14.85 -2.48 -2.40
N ASP A 373 15.18 -3.09 -1.28
CA ASP A 373 16.42 -2.86 -0.55
C ASP A 373 17.53 -3.77 -1.12
N GLU A 374 18.54 -3.16 -1.73
CA GLU A 374 19.64 -3.89 -2.35
C GLU A 374 20.58 -4.57 -1.34
N GLY A 375 20.67 -4.05 -0.11
CA GLY A 375 21.47 -4.66 0.95
C GLY A 375 20.80 -5.90 1.54
N LEU A 376 19.46 -5.89 1.61
CA LEU A 376 18.67 -7.04 2.07
C LEU A 376 18.35 -8.05 0.95
N GLU A 377 18.52 -7.65 -0.31
CA GLU A 377 18.04 -8.38 -1.49
C GLU A 377 16.54 -8.74 -1.36
N ALA A 378 15.75 -7.81 -0.83
CA ALA A 378 14.36 -8.03 -0.48
C ALA A 378 13.52 -6.77 -0.76
N TYR A 379 12.23 -6.97 -0.98
CA TYR A 379 11.27 -5.88 -0.93
C TYR A 379 10.94 -5.56 0.51
N VAL A 380 10.75 -4.27 0.77
CA VAL A 380 10.40 -3.71 2.08
C VAL A 380 9.18 -2.84 1.87
N ASN A 381 8.12 -3.07 2.64
CA ASN A 381 6.95 -2.20 2.64
C ASN A 381 6.43 -1.90 4.05
N TYR A 382 5.77 -0.76 4.19
CA TYR A 382 5.17 -0.31 5.43
C TYR A 382 4.14 0.79 5.20
N GLN A 383 3.30 1.01 6.22
CA GLN A 383 2.28 2.04 6.34
C GLN A 383 2.74 3.07 7.34
N LEU A 384 2.57 4.35 7.02
CA LEU A 384 3.10 5.43 7.83
C LEU A 384 2.29 5.64 9.13
N ASP A 385 0.97 5.42 9.08
CA ASP A 385 0.07 5.40 10.24
C ASP A 385 -0.99 4.31 10.07
N ILE A 386 -0.88 3.20 10.81
CA ILE A 386 -1.81 2.07 10.69
C ILE A 386 -3.23 2.37 11.17
N THR A 387 -3.44 3.51 11.85
CA THR A 387 -4.76 3.94 12.33
C THR A 387 -5.49 4.84 11.35
N ASP A 388 -4.87 5.13 10.21
CA ASP A 388 -5.37 6.08 9.24
C ASP A 388 -5.97 5.39 8.00
N LEU A 389 -7.18 5.79 7.62
CA LEU A 389 -7.94 5.25 6.49
C LEU A 389 -7.17 5.19 5.16
N MET A 390 -6.29 6.17 4.91
CA MET A 390 -5.53 6.22 3.65
C MET A 390 -4.22 5.42 3.70
N CYS A 391 -3.87 4.87 4.87
CA CYS A 391 -2.63 4.12 5.08
C CYS A 391 -2.90 2.63 5.19
N SER A 392 -4.00 2.24 5.87
CA SER A 392 -4.24 0.86 6.27
C SER A 392 -5.71 0.49 6.27
N ARG A 393 -5.97 -0.79 6.00
CA ARG A 393 -7.25 -1.46 6.19
C ARG A 393 -7.72 -1.46 7.63
N ALA A 394 -6.79 -1.36 8.57
CA ALA A 394 -7.05 -1.18 9.99
C ALA A 394 -7.41 0.26 10.39
N GLY A 395 -7.18 1.23 9.50
CA GLY A 395 -7.38 2.63 9.78
C GLY A 395 -8.79 3.12 9.53
N ASP A 396 -9.09 4.24 10.19
CA ASP A 396 -10.36 4.96 10.10
C ASP A 396 -10.07 6.45 9.84
N MET A 397 -11.11 7.27 9.73
CA MET A 397 -11.01 8.72 9.64
C MET A 397 -10.25 9.33 10.83
N LYS A 398 -9.30 10.23 10.56
CA LYS A 398 -8.45 10.89 11.56
C LYS A 398 -8.53 12.41 11.46
N GLU A 399 -8.13 13.08 12.54
CA GLU A 399 -8.01 14.55 12.60
C GLU A 399 -7.19 15.09 11.42
N ARG A 400 -6.08 14.43 11.10
CA ARG A 400 -5.19 14.85 10.02
C ARG A 400 -5.88 14.86 8.66
N ILE A 401 -6.77 13.89 8.40
CA ILE A 401 -7.56 13.85 7.16
C ILE A 401 -8.53 15.03 7.14
N TYR A 402 -9.25 15.29 8.23
CA TYR A 402 -10.15 16.44 8.34
C TYR A 402 -9.41 17.76 8.10
N LEU A 403 -8.25 17.96 8.75
CA LEU A 403 -7.45 19.16 8.62
C LEU A 403 -6.96 19.37 7.18
N GLU A 404 -6.54 18.31 6.51
CA GLU A 404 -6.11 18.40 5.11
C GLU A 404 -7.29 18.67 4.17
N LEU A 405 -8.44 18.02 4.36
CA LEU A 405 -9.67 18.31 3.62
C LEU A 405 -10.11 19.77 3.82
N LYS A 406 -10.07 20.27 5.05
CA LYS A 406 -10.39 21.67 5.37
C LYS A 406 -9.44 22.62 4.65
N LYS A 407 -8.13 22.44 4.79
CA LYS A 407 -7.12 23.23 4.07
C LYS A 407 -7.32 23.18 2.55
N ALA A 408 -7.73 22.03 2.04
CA ALA A 408 -7.97 21.83 0.62
C ALA A 408 -9.32 22.36 0.13
N TYR A 409 -10.36 22.57 0.95
CA TYR A 409 -11.71 22.87 0.44
C TYR A 409 -12.45 24.02 1.14
N ASP A 410 -12.05 24.42 2.34
CA ASP A 410 -12.59 25.58 3.07
C ASP A 410 -11.94 26.87 2.53
N ARG A 411 -12.60 27.53 1.57
CA ARG A 411 -12.12 28.74 0.89
C ARG A 411 -13.16 29.85 0.90
#